data_AF-A0ABD2K0E6-F1
#
_entry.id   AF-A0ABD2K0E6-F1
#
_cell.length_a   1.000
_cell.length_b   1.000
_cell.length_c   1.000
_cell.angle_alpha   90.00
_cell.angle_beta   90.00
_cell.angle_gamma   90.00
#
_symmetry.space_group_name_H-M   'P 1'
#
loop_
_entity.id
_entity.type
_entity.pdbx_description
1 polymer ?
#
loop_
_entity_poly.entity_id
_entity_poly.type
_entity_poly.pdbx_seq_one_letter_code
_entity_poly.pdbx_strand_id
1 'polypeptide(L)'
;MPEQLAIINSTATFAVWPLNGNNRSPSQQQQQCFSLAQFLALARNGVCTEYAPHRFHAIIMRVRSGPRQQSATTTTTTTTTTALIFRSGRVVLTGIGGVPPNQIHAQCAKQAKRVCRRVGAALKWGGFPALALSLSVNGVEMRNLVTTLHLP
;
A
#
# COMPACT_ATOMS: atom_id res chain seq x y z
N MET A 1 -1.80 32.10 -16.59
CA MET A 1 -1.62 31.09 -15.53
C MET A 1 -0.89 29.92 -16.15
N PRO A 2 0.25 29.44 -15.61
CA PRO A 2 0.92 28.29 -16.19
C PRO A 2 0.01 27.06 -16.08
N GLU A 3 -0.05 26.26 -17.14
CA GLU A 3 -0.72 24.98 -17.16
C GLU A 3 -0.11 24.09 -16.06
N GLN A 4 -0.90 23.78 -15.03
CA GLN A 4 -0.44 22.94 -13.93
C GLN A 4 -1.09 21.57 -14.03
N LEU A 5 -0.37 20.61 -14.61
CA LEU A 5 -0.76 19.20 -14.59
C LEU A 5 -0.64 18.68 -13.16
N ALA A 6 -1.77 18.32 -12.54
CA ALA A 6 -1.82 17.76 -11.20
C ALA A 6 -2.27 16.30 -11.25
N ILE A 7 -1.51 15.40 -10.61
CA ILE A 7 -1.97 14.02 -10.38
C ILE A 7 -2.98 14.04 -9.24
N ILE A 8 -4.24 13.76 -9.55
CA ILE A 8 -5.32 13.72 -8.54
C ILE A 8 -5.41 12.33 -7.89
N ASN A 9 -5.08 11.26 -8.62
CA ASN A 9 -5.04 9.91 -8.08
C ASN A 9 -4.05 9.03 -8.86
N SER A 10 -3.54 8.01 -8.19
CA SER A 10 -2.72 6.96 -8.78
C SER A 10 -2.99 5.65 -8.06
N THR A 11 -2.91 4.58 -8.83
CA THR A 11 -2.93 3.21 -8.31
C THR A 11 -1.60 2.54 -8.57
N ALA A 12 -1.13 1.80 -7.57
CA ALA A 12 0.10 1.03 -7.66
C ALA A 12 -0.09 -0.34 -7.03
N THR A 13 0.69 -1.32 -7.45
CA THR A 13 0.71 -2.67 -6.88
C THR A 13 2.09 -3.00 -6.37
N PHE A 14 2.18 -3.79 -5.31
CA PHE A 14 3.43 -4.40 -4.86
C PHE A 14 3.13 -5.72 -4.15
N ALA A 15 4.16 -6.50 -3.83
CA ALA A 15 4.03 -7.69 -3.01
C ALA A 15 4.85 -7.56 -1.72
N VAL A 16 4.31 -8.11 -0.62
CA VAL A 16 4.99 -8.13 0.69
C VAL A 16 6.07 -9.22 0.79
N TRP A 17 6.20 -10.05 -0.24
CA TRP A 17 7.27 -11.03 -0.43
C TRP A 17 7.80 -10.95 -1.87
N PRO A 18 9.02 -11.45 -2.14
CA PRO A 18 9.57 -11.50 -3.49
C PRO A 18 8.70 -12.35 -4.41
N LEU A 19 8.20 -11.76 -5.50
CA LEU A 19 7.52 -12.47 -6.58
C LEU A 19 8.60 -13.15 -7.45
N ASN A 20 8.93 -14.40 -7.15
CA ASN A 20 9.85 -15.27 -7.88
C ASN A 20 11.35 -14.91 -7.86
N GLY A 21 12.15 -15.82 -7.32
CA GLY A 21 13.52 -16.04 -7.77
C GLY A 21 13.55 -17.36 -8.54
N ASN A 22 14.08 -17.37 -9.76
CA ASN A 22 14.17 -18.55 -10.63
C ASN A 22 14.99 -19.73 -10.06
N ASN A 23 15.59 -19.57 -8.87
CA ASN A 23 16.41 -20.58 -8.20
C ASN A 23 15.89 -20.89 -6.79
N ARG A 24 14.64 -21.38 -6.64
CA ARG A 24 14.13 -21.77 -5.32
C ARG A 24 13.54 -23.17 -5.32
N SER A 25 13.91 -23.92 -4.30
CA SER A 25 13.43 -25.28 -4.01
C SER A 25 11.91 -25.31 -3.88
N PRO A 26 11.22 -26.40 -4.29
CA PRO A 26 9.76 -26.53 -4.22
C PRO A 26 9.16 -26.29 -2.83
N SER A 27 9.92 -26.60 -1.76
CA SER A 27 9.53 -26.37 -0.37
C SER A 27 9.46 -24.89 0.02
N GLN A 28 10.15 -23.99 -0.68
CA GLN A 28 10.08 -22.53 -0.45
C GLN A 28 8.97 -21.84 -1.27
N GLN A 29 8.44 -22.48 -2.31
CA GLN A 29 7.32 -21.93 -3.08
C GLN A 29 5.98 -22.07 -2.33
N GLN A 30 5.84 -23.03 -1.42
CA GLN A 30 4.59 -23.31 -0.70
C GLN A 30 4.20 -22.28 0.38
N GLN A 31 5.06 -21.31 0.74
CA GLN A 31 4.78 -20.32 1.80
C GLN A 31 4.66 -18.87 1.30
N GLN A 32 4.22 -18.63 0.06
CA GLN A 32 4.04 -17.27 -0.47
C GLN A 32 2.61 -16.73 -0.35
N CYS A 33 1.86 -17.18 0.66
CA CYS A 33 0.59 -16.58 1.02
C CYS A 33 0.41 -16.54 2.53
N PHE A 34 -0.40 -15.60 3.00
CA PHE A 34 -0.80 -15.59 4.39
C PHE A 34 -1.65 -16.83 4.67
N SER A 35 -1.28 -17.57 5.72
CA SER A 35 -2.19 -18.56 6.30
C SER A 35 -3.47 -17.85 6.76
N LEU A 36 -4.55 -18.60 6.95
CA LEU A 36 -5.81 -18.00 7.42
C LEU A 36 -5.61 -17.29 8.76
N ALA A 37 -4.87 -17.91 9.68
CA ALA A 37 -4.55 -17.33 10.98
C ALA A 37 -3.76 -16.02 10.87
N GLN A 38 -2.75 -15.97 9.99
CA GLN A 38 -1.96 -14.75 9.74
C GLN A 38 -2.81 -13.63 9.13
N PHE A 39 -3.66 -13.98 8.16
CA PHE A 39 -4.52 -13.01 7.49
C PHE A 39 -5.59 -12.45 8.43
N LEU A 40 -6.21 -13.31 9.26
CA LEU A 40 -7.15 -12.86 10.29
C LEU A 40 -6.46 -12.05 11.39
N ALA A 41 -5.24 -12.40 11.77
CA ALA A 41 -4.46 -11.61 12.71
C ALA A 41 -4.14 -10.20 12.17
N LEU A 42 -3.83 -10.09 10.88
CA LEU A 42 -3.70 -8.79 10.22
C LEU A 42 -4.99 -7.98 10.28
N ALA A 43 -6.15 -8.60 10.01
CA ALA A 43 -7.45 -7.94 10.04
C ALA A 43 -7.84 -7.46 11.46
N ARG A 44 -7.56 -8.27 12.48
CA ARG A 44 -7.93 -8.01 13.88
C ARG A 44 -7.01 -6.99 14.56
N ASN A 45 -5.71 -7.07 14.31
CA ASN A 45 -4.71 -6.24 14.99
C ASN A 45 -4.26 -5.03 14.14
N GLY A 46 -4.76 -4.91 12.92
CA GLY A 46 -4.49 -3.79 12.03
C GLY A 46 -5.16 -2.50 12.51
N VAL A 47 -4.46 -1.37 12.36
CA VAL A 47 -5.03 -0.04 12.63
C VAL A 47 -5.70 0.47 11.37
N CYS A 48 -6.97 0.88 11.49
CA CYS A 48 -7.81 1.32 10.37
C CYS A 48 -7.93 0.26 9.28
N THR A 49 -8.12 -1.00 9.68
CA THR A 49 -8.38 -2.13 8.79
C THR A 49 -9.85 -2.56 8.83
N GLU A 50 -10.40 -2.93 7.68
CA GLU A 50 -11.71 -3.56 7.53
C GLU A 50 -11.54 -4.89 6.79
N TYR A 51 -12.25 -5.92 7.24
CA TYR A 51 -12.28 -7.22 6.57
C TYR A 51 -13.68 -7.82 6.65
N ALA A 52 -14.35 -7.88 5.50
CA ALA A 52 -15.68 -8.47 5.33
C ALA A 52 -15.64 -9.45 4.15
N PRO A 53 -15.21 -10.72 4.36
CA PRO A 53 -14.98 -11.68 3.28
C PRO A 53 -16.21 -11.99 2.43
N HIS A 54 -17.42 -11.78 2.96
CA HIS A 54 -18.66 -11.92 2.21
C HIS A 54 -18.91 -10.77 1.21
N ARG A 55 -18.25 -9.61 1.39
CA ARG A 55 -18.32 -8.46 0.47
C ARG A 55 -17.12 -8.40 -0.46
N PHE A 56 -15.92 -8.61 0.08
CA PHE A 56 -14.69 -8.47 -0.66
C PHE A 56 -13.56 -9.29 -0.04
N HIS A 57 -12.84 -10.07 -0.85
CA HIS A 57 -11.80 -11.00 -0.41
C HIS A 57 -10.42 -10.34 -0.18
N ALA A 58 -10.40 -9.16 0.43
CA ALA A 58 -9.17 -8.46 0.82
C ALA A 58 -9.37 -7.67 2.11
N ILE A 59 -8.27 -7.39 2.82
CA ILE A 59 -8.26 -6.46 3.94
C ILE A 59 -8.08 -5.05 3.37
N ILE A 60 -8.97 -4.14 3.74
CA ILE A 60 -8.89 -2.73 3.37
C ILE A 60 -8.17 -2.00 4.51
N MET A 61 -6.98 -1.46 4.27
CA MET A 61 -6.22 -0.68 5.24
C MET A 61 -6.12 0.79 4.80
N ARG A 62 -6.43 1.74 5.69
CA ARG A 62 -6.29 3.18 5.42
C ARG A 62 -5.06 3.75 6.11
N VAL A 63 -4.19 4.40 5.34
CA VAL A 63 -2.93 5.00 5.80
C VAL A 63 -2.92 6.50 5.50
N ARG A 64 -2.94 7.33 6.56
CA ARG A 64 -2.96 8.80 6.42
C ARG A 64 -1.56 9.37 6.30
N SER A 65 -1.21 9.98 5.18
CA SER A 65 0.02 10.78 5.04
C SER A 65 -0.05 12.00 5.96
N GLY A 66 1.08 12.37 6.57
CA GLY A 66 1.17 13.58 7.39
C GLY A 66 0.81 14.85 6.61
N PRO A 67 0.60 15.98 7.32
CA PRO A 67 0.21 17.23 6.70
C PRO A 67 1.24 17.62 5.63
N ARG A 68 0.73 17.99 4.47
CA ARG A 68 1.54 18.45 3.36
C ARG A 68 1.54 19.97 3.39
N GLN A 69 2.73 20.57 3.49
CA GLN A 69 2.89 21.99 3.20
C GLN A 69 2.71 22.17 1.68
N GLN A 70 1.50 22.51 1.26
CA GLN A 70 1.30 23.17 -0.02
C GLN A 70 1.56 24.66 0.24
N SER A 71 2.48 25.25 -0.52
CA SER A 71 2.95 26.62 -0.32
C SER A 71 1.81 27.64 -0.42
N ALA A 72 1.88 28.64 0.47
CA ALA A 72 1.26 29.97 0.45
C ALA A 72 -0.26 30.17 0.62
N THR A 73 -1.11 29.16 0.75
CA THR A 73 -2.50 29.36 1.24
C THR A 73 -3.00 28.21 2.11
N THR A 74 -3.53 28.58 3.27
CA THR A 74 -3.75 27.82 4.50
C THR A 74 -4.74 26.64 4.38
N THR A 75 -4.36 25.49 3.82
CA THR A 75 -5.08 24.22 4.05
C THR A 75 -4.13 23.02 4.13
N THR A 76 -3.96 22.47 5.34
CA THR A 76 -3.23 21.22 5.57
C THR A 76 -4.08 20.02 5.16
N THR A 77 -4.07 19.67 3.88
CA THR A 77 -4.80 18.50 3.41
C THR A 77 -4.05 17.21 3.79
N THR A 78 -4.66 16.43 4.69
CA THR A 78 -4.18 15.07 4.97
C THR A 78 -4.63 14.14 3.85
N THR A 79 -3.68 13.52 3.15
CA THR A 79 -4.01 12.57 2.08
C THR A 79 -4.09 11.15 2.66
N THR A 80 -5.19 10.45 2.38
CA THR A 80 -5.38 9.06 2.83
C THR A 80 -5.16 8.12 1.67
N THR A 81 -4.17 7.25 1.79
CA THR A 81 -3.95 6.14 0.87
C THR A 81 -4.72 4.92 1.38
N THR A 82 -5.42 4.24 0.49
CA THR A 82 -6.09 2.97 0.78
C THR A 82 -5.28 1.83 0.20
N ALA A 83 -5.05 0.79 0.99
CA ALA A 83 -4.35 -0.42 0.60
C ALA A 83 -5.32 -1.61 0.67
N LEU A 84 -5.46 -2.33 -0.44
CA LEU A 84 -6.18 -3.60 -0.52
C LEU A 84 -5.16 -4.71 -0.41
N ILE A 85 -5.19 -5.46 0.69
CA ILE A 85 -4.21 -6.51 1.01
C ILE A 85 -4.87 -7.86 0.78
N PHE A 86 -4.34 -8.62 -0.16
CA PHE A 86 -4.84 -9.95 -0.50
C PHE A 86 -4.12 -11.03 0.30
N ARG A 87 -4.77 -12.19 0.43
CA ARG A 87 -4.16 -13.35 1.10
C ARG A 87 -2.87 -13.82 0.40
N SER A 88 -2.75 -13.60 -0.90
CA SER A 88 -1.54 -13.83 -1.69
C SER A 88 -0.40 -12.84 -1.41
N GLY A 89 -0.56 -11.89 -0.48
CA GLY A 89 0.43 -10.86 -0.15
C GLY A 89 0.63 -9.80 -1.23
N ARG A 90 -0.10 -9.88 -2.33
CA ARG A 90 -0.23 -8.75 -3.26
C ARG A 90 -1.02 -7.64 -2.57
N VAL A 91 -0.60 -6.42 -2.83
CA VAL A 91 -1.21 -5.22 -2.28
C VAL A 91 -1.50 -4.26 -3.42
N VAL A 92 -2.71 -3.72 -3.45
CA VAL A 92 -3.10 -2.62 -4.35
C VAL A 92 -3.19 -1.35 -3.51
N LEU A 93 -2.48 -0.31 -3.92
CA LEU A 93 -2.55 1.04 -3.36
C LEU A 93 -3.41 1.93 -4.26
N THR A 94 -4.22 2.78 -3.65
CA THR A 94 -5.02 3.82 -4.32
C THR A 94 -5.15 5.05 -3.43
N GLY A 95 -5.53 6.20 -4.01
CA GLY A 95 -5.62 7.48 -3.30
C GLY A 95 -4.25 8.16 -3.13
N ILE A 96 -3.30 7.87 -4.02
CA ILE A 96 -2.00 8.54 -4.04
C ILE A 96 -2.07 9.69 -5.03
N GLY A 97 -2.06 10.92 -4.54
CA GLY A 97 -2.23 12.11 -5.38
C GLY A 97 -1.68 13.39 -4.76
N GLY A 98 -1.97 14.51 -5.43
CA GLY A 98 -1.49 15.85 -5.13
C GLY A 98 0.00 16.05 -5.37
N VAL A 99 0.72 15.06 -5.91
CA VAL A 99 2.17 15.12 -6.17
C VAL A 99 2.45 15.51 -7.62
N PRO A 100 3.53 16.27 -7.87
CA PRO A 100 4.05 16.45 -9.21
C PRO A 100 4.35 15.10 -9.88
N PRO A 101 4.22 14.98 -11.21
CA PRO A 101 4.47 13.74 -11.94
C PRO A 101 5.83 13.11 -11.67
N ASN A 102 6.89 13.91 -11.54
CA ASN A 102 8.24 13.41 -11.25
C ASN A 102 8.40 12.82 -9.83
N GLN A 103 7.44 13.01 -8.92
CA GLN A 103 7.49 12.52 -7.54
C GLN A 103 6.55 11.33 -7.27
N ILE A 104 5.68 10.95 -8.22
CA ILE A 104 4.64 9.94 -7.97
C ILE A 104 5.20 8.56 -7.62
N HIS A 105 6.27 8.13 -8.29
CA HIS A 105 6.93 6.86 -8.00
C HIS A 105 7.52 6.83 -6.59
N ALA A 106 8.23 7.88 -6.19
CA ALA A 106 8.80 8.00 -4.85
C ALA A 106 7.68 7.99 -3.79
N GLN A 107 6.57 8.66 -4.06
CA GLN A 107 5.41 8.67 -3.17
C GLN A 107 4.75 7.29 -3.07
N CYS A 108 4.60 6.56 -4.17
CA CYS A 108 4.10 5.18 -4.18
C CYS A 108 4.99 4.26 -3.35
N ALA A 109 6.31 4.32 -3.53
CA ALA A 109 7.27 3.55 -2.74
C ALA A 109 7.20 3.89 -1.24
N LYS A 110 7.04 5.17 -0.89
CA LYS A 110 6.87 5.62 0.50
C LYS A 110 5.61 5.05 1.14
N GLN A 111 4.48 5.06 0.42
CA GLN A 111 3.23 4.48 0.93
C GLN A 111 3.32 2.96 1.04
N ALA A 112 3.90 2.27 0.06
CA ALA A 112 4.13 0.83 0.12
C ALA A 112 4.95 0.43 1.35
N LYS A 113 6.06 1.12 1.62
CA LYS A 113 6.89 0.91 2.83
C LYS A 113 6.10 1.13 4.11
N ARG A 114 5.18 2.10 4.12
CA ARG A 114 4.35 2.38 5.30
C ARG A 114 3.28 1.33 5.53
N VAL A 115 2.63 0.87 4.48
CA VAL A 115 1.68 -0.25 4.55
C VAL A 115 2.43 -1.50 5.04
N CYS A 116 3.58 -1.82 4.47
CA CYS A 116 4.40 -2.96 4.88
C CYS A 116 4.76 -2.89 6.38
N ARG A 117 5.18 -1.72 6.89
CA ARG A 117 5.42 -1.52 8.33
C ARG A 117 4.18 -1.74 9.20
N ARG A 118 3.00 -1.29 8.75
CA ARG A 118 1.74 -1.49 9.48
C ARG A 118 1.29 -2.96 9.48
N VAL A 119 1.48 -3.66 8.37
CA VAL A 119 1.25 -5.10 8.27
C VAL A 119 2.19 -5.84 9.23
N GLY A 120 3.48 -5.53 9.22
CA GLY A 120 4.46 -6.13 10.13
C GLY A 120 4.12 -5.89 11.60
N ALA A 121 3.71 -4.67 11.96
CA ALA A 121 3.24 -4.37 13.31
C ALA A 121 2.02 -5.24 13.69
N ALA A 122 0.98 -5.27 12.85
CA ALA A 122 -0.23 -6.06 13.11
C ALA A 122 0.06 -7.56 13.26
N LEU A 123 0.97 -8.11 12.45
CA LEU A 123 1.40 -9.51 12.57
C LEU A 123 2.20 -9.76 13.85
N LYS A 124 3.08 -8.84 14.24
CA LYS A 124 3.82 -8.94 15.51
C LYS A 124 2.87 -8.98 16.70
N TRP A 125 1.87 -8.09 16.73
CA TRP A 125 0.81 -8.09 17.76
C TRP A 125 -0.05 -9.35 17.71
N GLY A 126 -0.28 -9.89 16.52
CA GLY A 126 -1.03 -11.12 16.31
C GLY A 126 -0.26 -12.42 16.57
N GLY A 127 0.96 -12.38 17.11
CA GLY A 127 1.75 -13.57 17.45
C GLY A 127 2.59 -14.14 16.31
N PHE A 128 2.82 -13.39 15.23
CA PHE A 128 3.63 -13.81 14.07
C PHE A 128 4.89 -12.93 13.86
N PRO A 129 5.78 -12.79 14.86
CA PRO A 129 6.95 -11.90 14.77
C PRO A 129 7.96 -12.31 13.69
N ALA A 130 8.18 -13.62 13.48
CA ALA A 130 9.11 -14.10 12.45
C ALA A 130 8.64 -13.69 11.04
N LEU A 131 7.34 -13.82 10.75
CA LEU A 131 6.75 -13.39 9.49
C LEU A 131 6.80 -11.86 9.34
N ALA A 132 6.60 -11.11 10.42
CA ALA A 132 6.68 -9.65 10.39
C ALA A 132 8.07 -9.16 9.95
N LEU A 133 9.14 -9.87 10.35
CA LEU A 133 10.52 -9.56 9.98
C LEU A 133 10.85 -9.92 8.52
N SER A 134 10.14 -10.87 7.92
CA SER A 134 10.37 -11.30 6.54
C SER A 134 9.64 -10.45 5.50
N LEU A 135 8.79 -9.50 5.91
CA LEU A 135 8.06 -8.65 4.97
C LEU A 135 8.99 -7.62 4.32
N SER A 136 8.85 -7.45 3.01
CA SER A 136 9.55 -6.43 2.24
C SER A 136 8.65 -5.85 1.17
N VAL A 137 9.02 -4.70 0.61
CA VAL A 137 8.29 -4.11 -0.52
C VAL A 137 8.95 -4.57 -1.82
N ASN A 138 8.24 -5.37 -2.61
CA ASN A 138 8.75 -5.97 -3.84
C ASN A 138 7.91 -5.54 -5.05
N GLY A 139 8.58 -5.12 -6.13
CA GLY A 139 7.93 -4.81 -7.41
C GLY A 139 6.86 -3.74 -7.32
N VAL A 140 7.21 -2.54 -6.85
CA VAL A 140 6.26 -1.40 -6.86
C VAL A 140 6.02 -0.99 -8.31
N GLU A 141 4.84 -1.33 -8.83
CA GLU A 141 4.44 -1.06 -10.21
C GLU A 141 3.22 -0.14 -10.20
N MET A 142 3.30 0.98 -10.91
CA MET A 142 2.11 1.81 -11.14
C MET A 142 1.21 1.15 -12.16
N ARG A 143 -0.10 1.20 -11.92
CA ARG A 143 -1.11 0.59 -12.81
C ARG A 143 -1.98 1.63 -13.50
N ASN A 144 -2.30 2.72 -12.80
CA ASN A 144 -3.15 3.77 -13.32
C ASN A 144 -2.75 5.12 -12.72
N LEU A 145 -2.93 6.18 -13.49
CA LEU A 145 -2.61 7.55 -13.13
C LEU A 145 -3.73 8.45 -13.68
N VAL A 146 -4.32 9.24 -12.79
CA VAL A 146 -5.43 10.14 -13.09
C VAL A 146 -4.94 11.56 -12.85
N THR A 147 -5.00 12.38 -13.90
CA THR A 147 -4.55 13.78 -13.91
C THR A 147 -5.67 14.72 -14.29
N THR A 148 -5.63 15.92 -13.73
CA THR A 148 -6.47 17.03 -14.15
C THR A 148 -5.59 18.11 -14.78
N LEU A 149 -6.05 18.66 -15.90
CA LEU A 149 -5.48 19.81 -16.57
C LEU A 149 -6.52 20.94 -16.52
N HIS A 150 -6.12 22.11 -16.02
CA HIS A 150 -6.93 23.32 -16.10
C HIS A 150 -6.53 24.08 -17.36
N LEU A 151 -7.47 24.19 -18.31
CA LEU A 151 -7.34 25.02 -19.49
C LEU A 151 -7.86 26.43 -19.17
N PRO A 152 -7.29 27.48 -19.81
CA PRO A 152 -7.71 28.87 -19.63
C PRO A 152 -9.14 29.13 -20.13
#